data_AF-A0A060CIX9-F1
#
_entry.id   AF-A0A060CIX9-F1
#
_cell.length_a   1.000
_cell.length_b   1.000
_cell.length_c   1.000
_cell.angle_alpha   90.00
_cell.angle_beta   90.00
_cell.angle_gamma   90.00
#
_symmetry.space_group_name_H-M   'P 1'
#
loop_
_entity.id
_entity.type
_entity.pdbx_description
1 polymer ?
#
loop_
_entity_poly.entity_id
_entity_poly.type
_entity_poly.pdbx_seq_one_letter_code
_entity_poly.pdbx_strand_id
1 'polypeptide(L)'
;NLRWVGSPSSIVLCQTSDQVVKTVQRAVDEGLRITVRSGNHCYEDFAVGNDGGVVVDLSLMNAVGKDSSSGFYTVEPGARLLDVYTTLDQQYGVTLPGGSCASVGAGGHITGGGTG
;
A
#
# COMPACT_ATOMS: atom_id res chain seq x y z
N ASN A 1 -6.96 -5.03 -11.26
CA ASN A 1 -7.03 -5.49 -12.67
C ASN A 1 -7.96 -6.69 -12.74
N LEU A 2 -9.09 -6.61 -13.44
CA LEU A 2 -10.11 -7.67 -13.48
C LEU A 2 -9.70 -8.92 -14.27
N ARG A 3 -8.59 -8.87 -15.02
CA ARG A 3 -8.01 -10.06 -15.69
C ARG A 3 -7.55 -11.13 -14.70
N TRP A 4 -7.26 -10.75 -13.46
CA TRP A 4 -6.65 -11.61 -12.45
C TRP A 4 -7.57 -11.73 -11.23
N VAL A 5 -7.91 -12.97 -10.88
CA VAL A 5 -8.68 -13.31 -9.67
C VAL A 5 -7.84 -14.29 -8.87
N GLY A 6 -7.47 -13.92 -7.65
CA GLY A 6 -6.72 -14.80 -6.75
C GLY A 6 -7.61 -15.54 -5.77
N SER A 7 -7.14 -16.68 -5.28
CA SER A 7 -7.81 -17.47 -4.24
C SER A 7 -6.93 -17.62 -2.98
N PRO A 8 -6.63 -16.52 -2.26
CA PRO A 8 -5.83 -16.60 -1.04
C PRO A 8 -6.57 -17.32 0.09
N SER A 9 -5.83 -17.99 0.95
CA SER A 9 -6.37 -18.59 2.18
C SER A 9 -6.86 -17.52 3.15
N SER A 10 -6.20 -16.36 3.18
CA SER A 10 -6.64 -15.20 3.96
C SER A 10 -6.17 -13.87 3.39
N ILE A 11 -6.93 -12.83 3.71
CA ILE A 11 -6.57 -11.43 3.47
C ILE A 11 -6.63 -10.74 4.83
N VAL A 12 -5.52 -10.15 5.26
CA VAL A 12 -5.43 -9.47 6.55
C VAL A 12 -5.33 -7.96 6.31
N LEU A 13 -6.33 -7.23 6.79
CA LEU A 13 -6.39 -5.78 6.73
C LEU A 13 -5.56 -5.19 7.88
N CYS A 14 -4.31 -4.83 7.62
CA CYS A 14 -3.43 -4.26 8.63
C CYS A 14 -3.66 -2.74 8.77
N GLN A 15 -3.67 -2.28 10.01
CA GLN A 15 -3.78 -0.87 10.41
C GLN A 15 -2.49 -0.36 11.08
N THR A 16 -1.59 -1.27 11.49
CA THR A 16 -0.35 -0.91 12.17
C THR A 16 0.81 -1.80 11.73
N SER A 17 2.04 -1.31 11.90
CA SER A 17 3.27 -2.09 11.64
C SER A 17 3.31 -3.39 12.46
N ASP A 18 2.86 -3.37 13.71
CA ASP A 18 2.81 -4.59 14.55
C ASP A 18 1.88 -5.66 13.97
N GLN A 19 0.75 -5.25 13.37
CA GLN A 19 -0.15 -6.18 12.70
C GLN A 19 0.50 -6.76 11.44
N VAL A 20 1.24 -5.95 10.68
CA VAL A 20 2.02 -6.42 9.52
C VAL A 20 3.06 -7.45 9.97
N VAL A 21 3.86 -7.14 10.98
CA VAL A 21 4.89 -8.04 11.52
C VAL A 21 4.28 -9.38 11.97
N LYS A 22 3.20 -9.34 12.76
CA LYS A 22 2.51 -10.56 13.23
C LYS A 22 1.96 -11.38 12.07
N THR A 23 1.41 -10.72 11.05
CA THR A 23 0.84 -11.41 9.87
C THR A 23 1.94 -12.08 9.05
N VAL A 24 3.04 -11.37 8.81
CA VAL A 24 4.21 -11.90 8.10
C VAL A 24 4.80 -13.08 8.85
N GLN A 25 5.03 -12.94 10.16
CA GLN A 25 5.61 -14.02 10.97
C GLN A 25 4.72 -15.26 10.94
N ARG A 26 3.41 -15.10 11.14
CA ARG A 26 2.45 -16.21 11.06
C ARG A 26 2.49 -16.91 9.70
N ALA A 27 2.50 -16.15 8.60
CA ALA A 27 2.55 -16.73 7.27
C ALA A 27 3.87 -17.50 7.03
N VAL A 28 4.99 -17.00 7.58
CA VAL A 28 6.28 -17.72 7.56
C VAL A 28 6.21 -19.02 8.37
N ASP A 29 5.67 -18.97 9.60
CA ASP A 29 5.55 -20.13 10.48
C ASP A 29 4.64 -21.23 9.87
N GLU A 30 3.60 -20.82 9.13
CA GLU A 30 2.66 -21.70 8.43
C GLU A 30 3.15 -22.10 7.01
N GLY A 31 4.30 -21.59 6.55
CA GLY A 31 4.83 -21.88 5.22
C GLY A 31 4.00 -21.33 4.05
N LEU A 32 3.21 -20.28 4.29
CA LEU A 32 2.31 -19.68 3.30
C LEU A 32 2.99 -18.57 2.49
N ARG A 33 2.72 -18.53 1.19
CA ARG A 33 3.19 -17.46 0.32
C ARG A 33 2.57 -16.11 0.69
N ILE A 34 3.41 -15.10 0.88
CA ILE A 34 3.00 -13.74 1.22
C ILE A 34 2.86 -12.90 -0.05
N THR A 35 1.83 -12.06 -0.10
CA THR A 35 1.67 -11.01 -1.12
C THR A 35 1.23 -9.73 -0.43
N VAL A 36 1.81 -8.59 -0.81
CA VAL A 36 1.44 -7.28 -0.25
C VAL A 36 0.52 -6.54 -1.22
N ARG A 37 -0.56 -5.97 -0.71
CA ARG A 37 -1.49 -5.14 -1.47
C ARG A 37 -1.62 -3.75 -0.84
N SER A 38 -1.57 -2.74 -1.68
CA SER A 38 -1.85 -1.34 -1.34
C SER A 38 -2.92 -0.81 -2.31
N GLY A 39 -2.50 -0.22 -3.43
CA GLY A 39 -3.38 0.42 -4.40
C GLY A 39 -4.24 -0.54 -5.23
N ASN A 40 -3.85 -1.80 -5.30
CA ASN A 40 -4.43 -2.82 -6.19
C ASN A 40 -4.42 -2.43 -7.69
N HIS A 41 -3.40 -1.67 -8.10
CA HIS A 41 -3.17 -1.18 -9.48
C HIS A 41 -2.08 -1.97 -10.23
N CYS A 42 -1.65 -3.13 -9.72
CA CYS A 42 -0.71 -3.97 -10.43
C CYS A 42 -1.31 -4.38 -11.79
N TYR A 43 -0.56 -4.18 -12.87
CA TYR A 43 -0.94 -4.61 -14.20
C TYR A 43 -0.86 -6.13 -14.35
N GLU A 44 0.06 -6.77 -13.62
CA GLU A 44 0.21 -8.22 -13.56
C GLU A 44 -0.43 -8.81 -12.30
N ASP A 45 -0.27 -10.12 -12.12
CA ASP A 45 -0.89 -10.87 -11.03
C ASP A 45 -0.14 -10.75 -9.70
N PHE A 46 0.99 -10.03 -9.61
CA PHE A 46 1.86 -10.04 -8.43
C PHE A 46 1.20 -9.62 -7.12
N ALA A 47 0.15 -8.80 -7.17
CA ALA A 47 -0.58 -8.31 -5.98
C ALA A 47 -1.89 -9.06 -5.68
N VAL A 48 -2.27 -10.03 -6.52
CA VAL A 48 -3.56 -10.74 -6.42
C VAL A 48 -3.43 -12.25 -6.63
N GLY A 49 -2.58 -12.73 -7.53
CA GLY A 49 -2.28 -14.14 -7.78
C GLY A 49 -1.53 -14.73 -6.58
N ASN A 50 -2.28 -15.22 -5.60
CA ASN A 50 -1.74 -15.80 -4.37
C ASN A 50 -2.62 -16.95 -3.88
N ASP A 51 -2.72 -18.01 -4.67
CA ASP A 51 -3.58 -19.15 -4.36
C ASP A 51 -3.09 -19.90 -3.12
N GLY A 52 -3.97 -20.03 -2.13
CA GLY A 52 -3.66 -20.66 -0.85
C GLY A 52 -2.73 -19.86 0.07
N GLY A 53 -2.24 -18.68 -0.36
CA GLY A 53 -1.34 -17.84 0.43
C GLY A 53 -2.04 -16.83 1.34
N VAL A 54 -1.27 -15.89 1.88
CA VAL A 54 -1.74 -14.78 2.70
C VAL A 54 -1.51 -13.45 1.97
N VAL A 55 -2.57 -12.65 1.85
CA VAL A 55 -2.45 -11.26 1.40
C VAL A 55 -2.37 -10.33 2.61
N VAL A 56 -1.29 -9.57 2.70
CA VAL A 56 -1.14 -8.45 3.63
C VAL A 56 -1.68 -7.20 2.95
N ASP A 57 -2.87 -6.77 3.34
CA ASP A 57 -3.52 -5.60 2.77
C ASP A 57 -3.26 -4.37 3.66
N LEU A 58 -2.63 -3.36 3.07
CA LEU A 58 -2.21 -2.14 3.73
C LEU A 58 -3.20 -0.99 3.51
N SER A 59 -4.39 -1.24 2.93
CA SER A 59 -5.34 -0.18 2.55
C SER A 59 -5.80 0.70 3.72
N LEU A 60 -5.71 0.20 4.95
CA LEU A 60 -6.08 0.94 6.17
C LEU A 60 -4.92 1.71 6.80
N MET A 61 -3.68 1.51 6.34
CA MET A 61 -2.52 2.35 6.66
C MET A 61 -2.43 3.44 5.60
N ASN A 62 -3.27 4.47 5.70
CA ASN A 62 -3.47 5.48 4.65
C ASN A 62 -3.26 6.93 5.12
N ALA A 63 -2.64 7.15 6.29
CA ALA A 63 -2.35 8.48 6.78
C ALA A 63 -1.31 9.23 5.93
N VAL A 64 -1.48 10.54 5.83
CA VAL A 64 -0.56 11.47 5.17
C VAL A 64 -0.33 12.63 6.14
N GLY A 65 0.92 13.03 6.33
CA GLY A 65 1.24 14.09 7.27
C GLY A 65 2.68 14.59 7.18
N LYS A 66 3.12 15.20 8.28
CA LYS A 66 4.49 15.68 8.45
C LYS A 66 4.99 15.29 9.83
N ASP A 67 6.16 14.66 9.87
CA ASP A 67 6.87 14.41 11.12
C ASP A 67 7.57 15.72 11.54
N SER A 68 7.12 16.29 12.66
CA SER A 68 7.64 17.54 13.20
C SER A 68 9.07 17.42 13.72
N SER A 69 9.50 16.22 14.10
CA SER A 69 10.83 15.98 14.67
C SER A 69 11.92 15.92 13.58
N SER A 70 11.60 15.31 12.44
CA SER A 70 12.54 15.16 11.32
C SER A 70 12.35 16.18 10.20
N GLY A 71 11.19 16.84 10.15
CA GLY A 71 10.81 17.78 9.09
C GLY A 71 10.35 17.10 7.80
N PHE A 72 10.34 15.77 7.73
CA PHE A 72 9.89 15.02 6.56
C PHE A 72 8.38 14.89 6.48
N TYR A 73 7.87 14.81 5.26
CA TYR A 73 6.49 14.40 5.00
C TYR A 73 6.37 12.88 5.09
N THR A 74 5.29 12.41 5.68
CA THR A 74 5.00 10.98 5.86
C THR A 74 3.80 10.59 5.03
N VAL A 75 3.89 9.44 4.37
CA VAL A 75 2.81 8.86 3.57
C VAL A 75 2.78 7.37 3.88
N GLU A 76 1.68 6.89 4.46
CA GLU A 76 1.49 5.47 4.70
C GLU A 76 1.20 4.72 3.39
N PRO A 77 1.59 3.44 3.30
CA PRO A 77 1.62 2.71 2.02
C PRO A 77 0.24 2.53 1.38
N GLY A 78 -0.84 2.53 2.14
CA GLY A 78 -2.22 2.41 1.66
C GLY A 78 -2.83 3.71 1.12
N ALA A 79 -2.19 4.86 1.32
CA ALA A 79 -2.70 6.15 0.89
C ALA A 79 -2.87 6.22 -0.63
N ARG A 80 -3.98 6.80 -1.11
CA ARG A 80 -4.23 6.99 -2.54
C ARG A 80 -3.60 8.30 -3.00
N LEU A 81 -3.12 8.34 -4.24
CA LEU A 81 -2.42 9.53 -4.76
C LEU A 81 -3.26 10.80 -4.64
N LEU A 82 -4.58 10.73 -4.89
CA LEU A 82 -5.45 11.89 -4.69
C LEU A 82 -5.47 12.38 -3.24
N ASP A 83 -5.56 11.48 -2.26
CA ASP A 83 -5.56 11.83 -0.84
C ASP A 83 -4.21 12.42 -0.43
N VAL A 84 -3.11 11.88 -0.98
CA VAL A 84 -1.76 12.39 -0.79
C VAL A 84 -1.65 13.82 -1.32
N TYR A 85 -2.03 14.07 -2.58
CA TYR A 85 -1.96 15.41 -3.17
C TYR A 85 -2.84 16.40 -2.44
N THR A 86 -4.08 16.02 -2.15
CA THR A 86 -5.05 16.87 -1.45
C THR A 86 -4.55 17.25 -0.06
N THR A 87 -4.03 16.28 0.70
CA THR A 87 -3.53 16.53 2.06
C THR A 87 -2.28 17.40 2.04
N LEU A 88 -1.31 17.09 1.16
CA LEU A 88 -0.07 17.86 1.09
C LEU A 88 -0.29 19.30 0.62
N ASP A 89 -1.17 19.51 -0.36
CA ASP A 89 -1.51 20.84 -0.87
C ASP A 89 -2.25 21.65 0.19
N GLN A 90 -3.35 21.12 0.72
CA GLN A 90 -4.23 21.86 1.64
C GLN A 90 -3.58 22.14 3.00
N GLN A 91 -2.77 21.21 3.53
CA GLN A 91 -2.17 21.38 4.85
C GLN A 91 -0.80 22.06 4.81
N TYR A 92 -0.04 21.88 3.73
CA TYR A 92 1.37 22.25 3.70
C TYR A 92 1.80 23.04 2.46
N GLY A 93 0.92 23.25 1.48
CA GLY A 93 1.22 24.01 0.25
C GLY A 93 2.29 23.38 -0.62
N VAL A 94 2.42 22.05 -0.59
CA VAL A 94 3.41 21.29 -1.38
C VAL A 94 2.77 20.09 -2.08
N THR A 95 3.49 19.49 -3.02
CA THR A 95 3.06 18.25 -3.68
C THR A 95 4.27 17.38 -4.06
N LEU A 96 4.02 16.24 -4.69
CA LEU A 96 5.02 15.30 -5.21
C LEU A 96 4.78 15.06 -6.71
N PRO A 97 5.84 14.95 -7.55
CA PRO A 97 5.72 14.66 -8.97
C PRO A 97 5.42 13.16 -9.23
N GLY A 98 4.26 12.69 -8.77
CA GLY A 98 3.81 11.30 -8.93
C GLY A 98 2.79 11.14 -10.06
N GLY A 99 2.17 9.96 -10.12
CA GLY A 99 1.25 9.60 -11.21
C GLY A 99 -0.08 10.35 -11.23
N SER A 100 -0.67 10.46 -12.41
CA SER A 100 -1.96 11.14 -12.63
C SER A 100 -3.19 10.35 -12.15
N CYS A 101 -3.08 9.03 -11.99
CA CYS A 101 -4.20 8.16 -11.62
C CYS A 101 -4.53 8.26 -10.12
N ALA A 102 -5.60 9.00 -9.79
CA ALA A 102 -6.07 9.28 -8.43
C ALA A 102 -6.12 8.07 -7.47
N SER A 103 -6.57 6.92 -7.95
CA SER A 103 -6.81 5.73 -7.11
C SER A 103 -5.59 4.81 -6.94
N VAL A 104 -4.44 5.15 -7.55
CA VAL A 104 -3.18 4.42 -7.33
C VAL A 104 -2.76 4.58 -5.87
N GLY A 105 -2.24 3.50 -5.27
CA GLY A 105 -1.76 3.50 -3.89
C GLY A 105 -0.26 3.78 -3.80
N ALA A 106 0.15 4.57 -2.80
CA ALA A 106 1.51 5.05 -2.62
C ALA A 106 2.54 3.90 -2.54
N GLY A 107 2.21 2.83 -1.80
CA GLY A 107 3.15 1.74 -1.52
C GLY A 107 3.73 1.07 -2.76
N GLY A 108 2.89 0.74 -3.75
CA GLY A 108 3.35 0.15 -5.01
C GLY A 108 3.87 1.17 -6.03
N HIS A 109 3.40 2.42 -5.95
CA HIS A 109 3.76 3.47 -6.91
C HIS A 109 5.15 4.04 -6.64
N ILE A 110 5.42 4.44 -5.39
CA ILE A 110 6.70 5.06 -5.00
C ILE A 110 7.84 4.05 -5.14
N THR A 111 7.63 2.81 -4.67
CA THR A 111 8.65 1.73 -4.78
C THR A 111 8.94 1.32 -6.23
N GLY A 112 8.00 1.55 -7.15
CA GLY A 112 8.20 1.36 -8.59
C GLY A 112 8.82 2.56 -9.31
N GLY A 113 9.18 3.64 -8.59
CA GLY A 113 9.78 4.85 -9.16
C GLY A 113 8.79 5.88 -9.72
N GLY A 114 7.50 5.79 -9.33
CA GLY A 114 6.37 6.56 -9.87
C GLY A 114 6.63 7.98 -10.38
N THR A 115 5.95 8.33 -11.48
CA THR A 115 6.09 9.60 -12.20
C THR A 115 4.78 10.00 -12.86
N GLY A 116 4.60 11.28 -13.17
CA GLY A 116 3.46 11.85 -13.86
C GLY A 116 3.42 13.37 -13.80
#